data_AF-A0A6N7KY11-F1
#
_entry.id   AF-A0A6N7KY11-F1
#
_cell.length_a   1.000
_cell.length_b   1.000
_cell.length_c   1.000
_cell.angle_alpha   90.00
_cell.angle_beta   90.00
_cell.angle_gamma   90.00
#
_symmetry.space_group_name_H-M   'P 1'
#
loop_
_entity.id
_entity.type
_entity.pdbx_description
1 polymer ?
#
loop_
_entity_poly.entity_id
_entity_poly.type
_entity_poly.pdbx_seq_one_letter_code
_entity_poly.pdbx_strand_id
1 'polypeptide(L)'
;MTGINAKSGQVLTGKLSDMVAAAQQAGTSYGKMAADSIGPAGERGMSKAFFQRLATGGVLTAPKPEELEAIARGIRKPIRLVKEAAASQWLAWESVELSGYDEDMRHIIIRAAAMAPRDRRRLRVMLDAAEEAERESPAAS
;
A
#
# COMPACT_ATOMS: atom_id res chain seq x y z
N MET A 1 1.82 9.18 -8.11
CA MET A 1 1.85 8.28 -9.30
C MET A 1 1.43 6.91 -8.83
N THR A 2 0.51 6.27 -9.54
CA THR A 2 -0.55 5.40 -9.01
C THR A 2 -0.51 4.07 -9.78
N GLY A 3 -0.31 2.93 -9.11
CA GLY A 3 -0.13 1.61 -9.75
C GLY A 3 -1.42 0.77 -9.82
N ILE A 4 -1.89 0.50 -11.03
CA ILE A 4 -3.21 -0.06 -11.37
C ILE A 4 -3.22 -1.60 -11.40
N ASN A 5 -4.28 -2.24 -10.88
CA ASN A 5 -4.58 -3.66 -11.08
C ASN A 5 -4.99 -3.96 -12.54
N ALA A 6 -4.28 -4.86 -13.24
CA ALA A 6 -4.49 -5.17 -14.65
C ALA A 6 -5.80 -5.91 -15.02
N LYS A 7 -6.61 -6.38 -14.06
CA LYS A 7 -7.95 -6.95 -14.32
C LYS A 7 -9.11 -6.08 -13.86
N SER A 8 -8.87 -5.05 -13.04
CA SER A 8 -9.92 -4.20 -12.46
C SER A 8 -9.64 -2.69 -12.51
N GLY A 9 -8.50 -2.25 -13.03
CA GLY A 9 -8.17 -0.83 -13.17
C GLY A 9 -7.91 -0.08 -11.86
N GLN A 10 -8.10 -0.70 -10.69
CA GLN A 10 -8.12 0.03 -9.42
C GLN A 10 -6.78 0.01 -8.70
N VAL A 11 -6.23 1.20 -8.50
CA VAL A 11 -5.17 1.50 -7.54
C VAL A 11 -5.79 1.56 -6.15
N LEU A 12 -5.24 0.86 -5.17
CA LEU A 12 -5.64 1.01 -3.76
C LEU A 12 -4.47 1.52 -2.92
N THR A 13 -3.77 2.55 -3.42
CA THR A 13 -3.12 3.52 -2.54
C THR A 13 -4.21 4.45 -2.02
N GLY A 14 -4.69 4.23 -0.80
CA GLY A 14 -5.81 4.97 -0.24
C GLY A 14 -5.90 4.82 1.26
N LYS A 15 -6.67 5.70 1.91
CA LYS A 15 -6.88 5.66 3.36
C LYS A 15 -7.59 4.33 3.71
N LEU A 16 -7.42 3.85 4.94
CA LEU A 16 -8.11 2.65 5.41
C LEU A 16 -9.63 2.78 5.30
N SER A 17 -10.18 3.99 5.51
CA SER A 17 -11.59 4.29 5.28
C SER A 17 -12.05 3.92 3.87
N ASP A 18 -11.23 4.22 2.87
CA ASP A 18 -11.56 4.03 1.46
C ASP A 18 -11.54 2.54 1.10
N MET A 19 -10.61 1.77 1.69
CA MET A 19 -10.58 0.32 1.54
C MET A 19 -11.85 -0.35 2.06
N VAL A 20 -12.34 0.09 3.23
CA VAL A 20 -13.57 -0.43 3.82
C VAL A 20 -14.79 -0.02 2.99
N ALA A 21 -14.85 1.23 2.54
CA ALA A 21 -15.91 1.72 1.66
C ALA A 21 -15.93 0.94 0.32
N ALA A 22 -14.78 0.71 -0.29
CA ALA A 22 -14.66 -0.05 -1.54
C ALA A 22 -15.12 -1.51 -1.36
N ALA A 23 -14.77 -2.15 -0.25
CA ALA A 23 -15.25 -3.50 0.04
C ALA A 23 -16.78 -3.56 0.19
N GLN A 24 -17.39 -2.50 0.73
CA GLN A 24 -18.85 -2.40 0.84
C GLN A 24 -19.51 -2.17 -0.52
N GLN A 25 -18.95 -1.28 -1.33
CA GLN A 25 -19.42 -1.01 -2.69
C GLN A 25 -19.30 -2.24 -3.61
N ALA A 26 -18.29 -3.08 -3.37
CA ALA A 26 -18.12 -4.37 -4.04
C ALA A 26 -19.13 -5.46 -3.57
N GLY A 27 -20.09 -5.12 -2.70
CA GLY A 27 -21.19 -6.00 -2.29
C GLY A 27 -21.01 -6.71 -0.95
N THR A 28 -19.90 -6.49 -0.24
CA THR A 28 -19.74 -7.06 1.11
C THR A 28 -20.46 -6.19 2.13
N SER A 29 -21.52 -6.69 2.77
CA SER A 29 -22.21 -5.90 3.79
C SER A 29 -21.33 -5.70 5.04
N TYR A 30 -21.51 -4.58 5.77
CA TYR A 30 -20.82 -4.37 7.05
C TYR A 30 -21.10 -5.46 8.09
N GLY A 31 -22.29 -6.08 8.04
CA GLY A 31 -22.61 -7.23 8.89
C GLY A 31 -21.76 -8.45 8.54
N LYS A 32 -21.53 -8.68 7.24
CA LYS A 32 -20.63 -9.73 6.78
C LYS A 32 -19.18 -9.44 7.16
N MET A 33 -18.71 -8.19 7.01
CA MET A 33 -17.36 -7.82 7.45
C MET A 33 -17.15 -8.05 8.95
N ALA A 34 -18.16 -7.73 9.77
CA ALA A 34 -18.14 -7.98 11.21
C ALA A 34 -18.01 -9.48 11.53
N ALA A 35 -18.82 -10.32 10.88
CA ALA A 35 -18.74 -11.77 11.05
C ALA A 35 -17.38 -12.32 10.58
N ASP A 36 -16.91 -11.91 9.40
CA ASP A 36 -15.65 -12.37 8.81
C ASP A 36 -14.40 -11.83 9.56
N SER A 37 -14.55 -10.81 10.42
CA SER A 37 -13.44 -10.25 11.21
C SER A 37 -13.03 -11.08 12.43
N ILE A 38 -13.89 -12.01 12.85
CA ILE A 38 -13.66 -12.92 13.97
C ILE A 38 -12.57 -13.93 13.57
N GLY A 39 -11.67 -14.19 14.50
CA GLY A 39 -10.54 -15.06 14.22
C GLY A 39 -10.84 -16.55 14.26
N PRO A 40 -9.95 -17.38 13.67
CA PRO A 40 -10.12 -18.82 13.68
C PRO A 40 -10.07 -19.42 15.10
N ALA A 41 -9.38 -18.78 16.05
CA ALA A 41 -9.37 -19.18 17.46
C ALA A 41 -10.43 -18.45 18.30
N GLY A 42 -11.42 -17.82 17.65
CA GLY A 42 -12.50 -17.09 18.34
C GLY A 42 -12.07 -15.72 18.86
N GLU A 43 -11.00 -15.12 18.32
CA GLU A 43 -10.57 -13.80 18.75
C GLU A 43 -11.64 -12.74 18.50
N ARG A 44 -11.60 -11.66 19.30
CA ARG A 44 -12.54 -10.55 19.22
C ARG A 44 -12.53 -9.92 17.83
N GLY A 45 -13.66 -10.00 17.13
CA GLY A 45 -13.89 -9.29 15.88
C GLY A 45 -14.31 -7.82 16.10
N MET A 46 -14.53 -7.13 14.99
CA MET A 46 -15.05 -5.76 14.95
C MET A 46 -16.56 -5.76 14.78
N SER A 47 -17.24 -4.76 15.34
CA SER A 47 -18.69 -4.63 15.19
C SER A 47 -19.08 -4.05 13.82
N LYS A 48 -20.31 -4.32 13.38
CA LYS A 48 -20.91 -3.68 12.19
C LYS A 48 -20.82 -2.15 12.26
N ALA A 49 -21.13 -1.58 13.42
CA ALA A 49 -21.10 -0.13 13.64
C ALA A 49 -19.67 0.43 13.58
N PHE A 50 -18.67 -0.36 13.94
CA PHE A 50 -17.27 0.03 13.74
C PHE A 50 -16.93 0.14 12.25
N PHE A 51 -17.22 -0.89 11.45
CA PHE A 51 -16.96 -0.85 10.01
C PHE A 51 -17.70 0.30 9.32
N GLN A 52 -18.95 0.55 9.69
CA GLN A 52 -19.71 1.68 9.15
C GLN A 52 -19.05 3.02 9.48
N ARG A 53 -18.65 3.25 10.75
CA ARG A 53 -17.95 4.49 11.12
C ARG A 53 -16.59 4.63 10.46
N LEU A 54 -15.84 3.54 10.30
CA LEU A 54 -14.55 3.54 9.64
C LEU A 54 -14.68 3.92 8.16
N ALA A 55 -15.67 3.34 7.46
CA ALA A 55 -15.95 3.65 6.06
C ALA A 55 -16.32 5.12 5.83
N THR A 56 -17.01 5.74 6.80
CA THR A 56 -17.39 7.17 6.74
C THR A 56 -16.34 8.10 7.35
N GLY A 57 -15.14 7.62 7.69
CA GLY A 57 -14.07 8.44 8.28
C GLY A 57 -14.34 8.92 9.72
N GLY A 58 -15.33 8.36 10.41
CA GLY A 58 -15.70 8.74 11.78
C GLY A 58 -14.82 8.12 12.88
N VAL A 59 -13.77 7.38 12.52
CA VAL A 59 -12.79 6.83 13.46
C VAL A 59 -11.63 7.81 13.55
N LEU A 60 -11.51 8.47 14.71
CA LEU A 60 -10.52 9.54 14.92
C LEU A 60 -9.14 9.02 15.30
N THR A 61 -9.09 7.89 16.01
CA THR A 61 -7.85 7.27 16.49
C THR A 61 -7.50 6.05 15.65
N ALA A 62 -6.21 5.86 15.36
CA ALA A 62 -5.73 4.70 14.63
C ALA A 62 -6.13 3.39 15.35
N PRO A 63 -6.67 2.39 14.62
CA PRO A 63 -6.89 1.07 15.20
C PRO A 63 -5.58 0.41 15.65
N LYS A 64 -5.66 -0.38 16.72
CA LYS A 64 -4.53 -1.15 17.25
C LYS A 64 -4.11 -2.29 16.31
N PRO A 65 -2.90 -2.86 16.46
CA PRO A 65 -2.43 -3.96 15.61
C PRO A 65 -3.42 -5.14 15.51
N GLU A 66 -3.99 -5.57 16.64
CA GLU A 66 -4.98 -6.65 16.70
C GLU A 66 -6.30 -6.28 15.98
N GLU A 67 -6.69 -5.01 16.03
CA GLU A 67 -7.88 -4.50 15.33
C GLU A 67 -7.63 -4.43 13.81
N LEU A 68 -6.41 -4.08 13.39
CA LEU A 68 -6.02 -4.08 11.98
C LEU A 68 -6.03 -5.50 11.39
N GLU A 69 -5.66 -6.51 12.18
CA GLU A 69 -5.79 -7.93 11.79
C GLU A 69 -7.26 -8.34 11.63
N ALA A 70 -8.11 -7.97 12.58
CA ALA A 70 -9.55 -8.21 12.49
C ALA A 70 -10.17 -7.50 11.27
N ILE A 71 -9.79 -6.23 11.01
CA ILE A 71 -10.22 -5.47 9.85
C ILE A 71 -9.79 -6.17 8.56
N ALA A 72 -8.53 -6.59 8.46
CA ALA A 72 -7.98 -7.27 7.28
C ALA A 72 -8.75 -8.54 6.92
N ARG A 73 -9.11 -9.35 7.93
CA ARG A 73 -10.00 -10.51 7.76
C ARG A 73 -11.39 -10.09 7.28
N GLY A 74 -12.00 -9.11 7.95
CA GLY A 74 -13.35 -8.63 7.65
C GLY A 74 -13.52 -8.10 6.23
N ILE A 75 -12.52 -7.37 5.70
CA ILE A 75 -12.55 -6.85 4.32
C ILE A 75 -11.84 -7.77 3.30
N ARG A 76 -11.34 -8.93 3.76
CA ARG A 76 -10.64 -9.93 2.94
C ARG A 76 -9.47 -9.34 2.15
N LYS A 77 -8.62 -8.57 2.83
CA LYS A 77 -7.39 -7.98 2.27
C LYS A 77 -6.16 -8.44 3.03
N PRO A 78 -4.98 -8.51 2.37
CA PRO A 78 -3.72 -8.78 3.05
C PRO A 78 -3.47 -7.77 4.18
N ILE A 79 -3.05 -8.26 5.36
CA ILE A 79 -2.76 -7.42 6.53
C ILE A 79 -1.71 -6.33 6.23
N ARG A 80 -0.76 -6.61 5.34
CA ARG A 80 0.24 -5.63 4.93
C ARG A 80 -0.40 -4.38 4.32
N LEU A 81 -1.32 -4.53 3.37
CA LEU A 81 -2.00 -3.40 2.71
C LEU A 81 -2.86 -2.60 3.70
N VAL A 82 -3.51 -3.30 4.65
CA VAL A 82 -4.31 -2.66 5.69
C VAL A 82 -3.44 -1.82 6.63
N LYS A 83 -2.26 -2.32 7.03
CA LYS A 83 -1.29 -1.58 7.85
C LYS A 83 -0.74 -0.37 7.11
N GLU A 84 -0.41 -0.51 5.83
CA GLU A 84 0.04 0.61 4.99
C GLU A 84 -1.04 1.69 4.88
N ALA A 85 -2.29 1.31 4.57
CA ALA A 85 -3.41 2.25 4.49
C ALA A 85 -3.73 2.95 5.83
N ALA A 86 -3.58 2.23 6.95
CA ALA A 86 -3.71 2.81 8.28
C ALA A 86 -2.57 3.81 8.57
N ALA A 87 -1.33 3.46 8.22
CA ALA A 87 -0.19 4.35 8.38
C ALA A 87 -0.35 5.63 7.54
N SER A 88 -0.81 5.52 6.29
CA SER A 88 -1.08 6.69 5.45
C SER A 88 -2.21 7.57 6.01
N GLN A 89 -3.26 6.98 6.59
CA GLN A 89 -4.40 7.74 7.10
C GLN A 89 -4.12 8.49 8.42
N TRP A 90 -3.41 7.87 9.37
CA TRP A 90 -3.21 8.45 10.71
C TRP A 90 -1.81 8.98 10.98
N LEU A 91 -0.79 8.48 10.28
CA LEU A 91 0.61 8.85 10.52
C LEU A 91 1.17 9.74 9.40
N ALA A 92 0.34 10.11 8.41
CA ALA A 92 0.78 10.77 7.18
C ALA A 92 1.97 10.04 6.51
N TRP A 93 2.05 8.71 6.71
CA TRP A 93 3.13 7.90 6.18
C TRP A 93 2.91 7.65 4.69
N GLU A 94 3.81 8.18 3.87
CA GLU A 94 3.81 7.95 2.43
C GLU A 94 4.63 6.69 2.14
N SER A 95 3.94 5.60 1.79
CA SER A 95 4.58 4.40 1.26
C SER A 95 5.23 4.76 -0.07
N VAL A 96 6.56 4.69 -0.17
CA VAL A 96 7.23 4.66 -1.47
C VAL A 96 6.99 3.27 -2.05
N GLU A 97 5.83 3.07 -2.66
CA GLU A 97 5.46 1.80 -3.27
C GLU A 97 6.37 1.53 -4.47
N LEU A 98 7.27 0.54 -4.34
CA LEU A 98 8.15 0.11 -5.44
C LEU A 98 7.43 -0.83 -6.42
N SER A 99 6.13 -1.06 -6.26
CA SER A 99 5.32 -2.01 -7.02
C SER A 99 5.13 -1.62 -8.49
N GLY A 100 5.33 -0.35 -8.85
CA GLY A 100 5.32 0.16 -10.24
C GLY A 100 6.65 0.01 -10.99
N TYR A 101 7.70 -0.47 -10.32
CA TYR A 101 9.00 -0.73 -10.93
C TYR A 101 9.15 -2.23 -11.23
N ASP A 102 9.81 -2.55 -12.34
CA ASP A 102 10.25 -3.91 -12.64
C ASP A 102 11.25 -4.43 -11.57
N GLU A 103 11.56 -5.71 -11.63
CA GLU A 103 12.39 -6.37 -10.62
C GLU A 103 13.79 -5.73 -10.48
N ASP A 104 14.41 -5.33 -11.58
CA ASP A 104 15.75 -4.74 -11.58
C ASP A 104 15.73 -3.35 -10.97
N MET A 105 14.77 -2.51 -11.36
CA MET A 105 14.61 -1.17 -10.81
C MET A 105 14.27 -1.22 -9.32
N ARG A 106 13.46 -2.20 -8.87
CA ARG A 106 13.26 -2.45 -7.44
C ARG A 106 14.56 -2.79 -6.71
N HIS A 107 15.38 -3.67 -7.28
CA HIS A 107 16.67 -4.05 -6.69
C HIS A 107 17.60 -2.84 -6.58
N ILE A 108 17.69 -2.03 -7.63
CA ILE A 108 18.51 -0.81 -7.67
C ILE A 108 18.07 0.16 -6.57
N ILE A 109 16.77 0.41 -6.43
CA ILE A 109 16.25 1.35 -5.42
C ILE A 109 16.54 0.85 -4.00
N ILE A 110 16.34 -0.45 -3.73
CA ILE A 110 16.66 -1.06 -2.42
C ILE A 110 18.15 -0.90 -2.10
N ARG A 111 19.03 -1.18 -3.08
CA ARG A 111 20.48 -1.09 -2.88
C ARG A 111 20.93 0.35 -2.69
N ALA A 112 20.40 1.28 -3.47
CA ALA A 112 20.71 2.70 -3.37
C ALA A 112 20.25 3.27 -2.02
N ALA A 113 19.08 2.86 -1.51
CA ALA A 113 18.58 3.30 -0.21
C ALA A 113 19.53 2.95 0.94
N ALA A 114 20.20 1.79 0.86
CA ALA A 114 21.16 1.32 1.85
C ALA A 114 22.57 1.96 1.73
N MET A 115 22.84 2.72 0.67
CA MET A 115 24.16 3.35 0.46
C MET A 115 24.37 4.61 1.31
N ALA A 116 25.62 4.88 1.66
CA ALA A 116 26.02 6.14 2.25
C ALA A 116 25.77 7.32 1.26
N PRO A 117 25.52 8.54 1.75
CA PRO A 117 25.21 9.69 0.90
C PRO A 117 26.27 9.98 -0.18
N ARG A 118 27.54 9.72 0.10
CA ARG A 118 28.64 9.87 -0.87
C ARG A 118 28.50 8.90 -2.03
N ASP A 119 28.13 7.65 -1.76
CA ASP A 119 28.05 6.61 -2.78
C ASP A 119 26.77 6.72 -3.61
N ARG A 120 25.67 7.20 -3.01
CA ARG A 120 24.48 7.60 -3.79
C ARG A 120 24.78 8.71 -4.80
N ARG A 121 25.58 9.70 -4.41
CA ARG A 121 26.01 10.77 -5.34
C ARG A 121 26.85 10.23 -6.48
N ARG A 122 27.73 9.26 -6.21
CA ARG A 122 28.53 8.59 -7.25
C ARG A 122 27.65 7.79 -8.20
N LEU A 123 26.70 7.02 -7.67
CA LEU A 123 25.73 6.26 -8.46
C LEU A 123 24.94 7.18 -9.41
N ARG A 124 24.47 8.34 -8.92
CA ARG A 124 23.79 9.33 -9.77
C ARG A 124 24.66 9.78 -10.95
N VAL A 125 25.91 10.18 -10.67
CA VAL A 125 26.84 10.61 -11.73
C VAL A 125 27.10 9.51 -12.76
N MET A 126 27.18 8.24 -12.35
CA MET A 126 27.34 7.11 -13.27
C MET A 126 26.11 6.92 -14.17
N LEU A 127 24.91 7.05 -13.61
CA LEU A 127 23.67 6.95 -14.39
C LEU A 127 23.55 8.10 -15.39
N ASP A 128 23.85 9.33 -14.96
CA ASP A 128 23.84 10.52 -15.82
C ASP A 128 24.82 10.35 -17.00
N ALA A 129 26.02 9.81 -16.73
CA ALA A 129 27.01 9.54 -17.76
C ALA A 129 26.61 8.42 -18.73
N ALA A 130 25.93 7.37 -18.24
CA ALA A 130 25.43 6.30 -19.08
C ALA A 130 24.31 6.80 -20.01
N GLU A 131 23.42 7.64 -19.51
CA GLU A 131 22.36 8.26 -20.29
C GLU A 131 22.93 9.19 -21.38
N GLU A 132 23.96 9.98 -21.06
CA GLU A 132 24.64 10.82 -22.05
C GLU A 132 25.29 9.99 -23.16
N ALA A 133 25.97 8.90 -22.81
CA ALA A 133 26.61 8.01 -23.78
C ALA A 133 25.61 7.33 -24.74
N GLU A 134 24.41 7.01 -24.26
CA GLU A 134 23.32 6.50 -25.10
C GLU A 134 22.76 7.56 -26.05
N ARG A 135 22.64 8.82 -25.59
CA ARG A 135 22.20 9.94 -26.45
C ARG A 135 23.23 10.29 -27.52
N GLU A 136 24.52 10.21 -27.18
CA GLU A 136 25.64 10.50 -28.08
C GLU A 136 25.97 9.35 -29.04
N SER A 137 25.39 8.17 -28.85
CA SER A 137 25.47 7.05 -29.79
C SER A 137 24.27 7.13 -30.76
N PRO A 138 24.36 7.84 -31.92
CA PRO A 138 23.33 7.73 -32.93
C PRO A 138 23.30 6.27 -33.37
N ALA A 139 22.11 5.68 -33.41
CA ALA A 139 21.86 4.30 -33.81
C ALA A 139 22.80 3.88 -34.95
N ALA A 140 23.80 3.06 -34.62
CA ALA A 140 24.47 2.26 -35.62
C ALA A 140 23.39 1.36 -36.22
N SER A 141 23.12 1.61 -37.51
CA SER A 141 22.11 0.94 -38.32
C SER A 141 22.23 -0.58 -38.31
#